data_AF-A0A8C6SLT6-F1
#
_entry.id   AF-A0A8C6SLT6-F1
#
_cell.length_a   1.000
_cell.length_b   1.000
_cell.length_c   1.000
_cell.angle_alpha   90.00
_cell.angle_beta   90.00
_cell.angle_gamma   90.00
#
_symmetry.space_group_name_H-M   'P 1'
#
loop_
_entity.id
_entity.type
_entity.pdbx_description
1 polymer ?
#
loop_
_entity_poly.entity_id
_entity_poly.type
_entity_poly.pdbx_seq_one_letter_code
_entity_poly.pdbx_strand_id
1 'polypeptide(L)'
;MMELLGSTFDDSMFLEERDRVSETLKSYNAKVCEPQWFCADTALDTDDSLEKQKVMKFRGDMAVRKGEHQKAFEAYRACLEWISESNLNIRRDVLEGMARCSIKMGQKDKALELVELLNKEASNTCHLTSLLLLKVSIYHNFGDVGAKILCLQQLCSLLPFNPWHWLDLGCTCLQLLGSDKTTGAESQSLNGCEVAKLQSSVEAPDFNDDTNWLKACICFIRSRLLLKILQQQQSSFVLKRSEKALEESDRALQHLNPTETTIQRLTEVMLEDLIPEKMKEDYQDGESLMSVHVQSFRQRWWDRVLQLAVTQTQTNTNS
;
A
#
# COMPACT_ATOMS: atom_id res chain seq x y z
N MET A 1 41.73 18.77 7.88
CA MET A 1 41.20 20.12 7.66
C MET A 1 39.91 19.95 6.89
N MET A 2 38.82 20.22 7.58
CA MET A 2 37.43 19.99 7.19
C MET A 2 36.94 21.22 6.42
N GLU A 3 36.25 21.02 5.29
CA GLU A 3 35.30 21.93 4.64
C GLU A 3 34.79 21.20 3.37
N LEU A 4 33.52 21.15 3.02
CA LEU A 4 32.29 21.59 3.66
C LEU A 4 31.16 20.85 2.94
N LEU A 5 30.53 19.89 3.62
CA LEU A 5 29.19 19.44 3.27
C LEU A 5 28.26 20.63 3.47
N GLY A 6 27.91 21.31 2.38
CA GLY A 6 26.89 22.33 2.38
C GLY A 6 26.00 22.07 1.17
N SER A 7 24.75 21.66 1.41
CA SER A 7 23.71 21.90 0.43
C SER A 7 23.72 23.41 0.19
N THR A 8 24.13 23.86 -0.98
CA THR A 8 23.89 25.23 -1.40
C THR A 8 22.38 25.32 -1.61
N PHE A 9 21.67 25.62 -0.53
CA PHE A 9 20.27 25.99 -0.58
C PHE A 9 20.22 27.27 -1.39
N ASP A 10 19.53 27.21 -2.53
CA ASP A 10 19.40 28.34 -3.42
C ASP A 10 18.48 29.38 -2.77
N ASP A 11 19.08 30.33 -2.05
CA ASP A 11 18.38 31.46 -1.42
C ASP A 11 17.62 32.33 -2.44
N SER A 12 17.82 32.13 -3.75
CA SER A 12 17.05 32.82 -4.78
C SER A 12 15.55 32.47 -4.76
N MET A 13 15.15 31.35 -4.16
CA MET A 13 13.74 31.00 -3.91
C MET A 13 13.04 31.94 -2.90
N PHE A 14 13.78 32.75 -2.15
CA PHE A 14 13.25 33.70 -1.18
C PHE A 14 13.40 35.17 -1.60
N LEU A 15 13.93 35.47 -2.79
CA LEU A 15 14.27 36.84 -3.20
C LEU A 15 13.08 37.69 -3.67
N GLU A 16 11.89 37.11 -3.80
CA GLU A 16 10.66 37.91 -3.93
C GLU A 16 9.97 37.99 -2.57
N GLU A 17 10.28 39.06 -1.83
CA GLU A 17 9.34 39.57 -0.83
C GLU A 17 8.04 39.89 -1.57
N ARG A 18 7.11 38.92 -1.59
CA ARG A 18 5.71 39.25 -1.88
C ARG A 18 5.34 40.33 -0.90
N ASP A 19 4.91 41.47 -1.42
CA ASP A 19 4.47 42.63 -0.65
C ASP A 19 3.41 42.13 0.34
N ARG A 20 3.83 41.82 1.58
CA ARG A 20 2.93 41.29 2.60
C ARG A 20 2.14 42.48 3.05
N VAL A 21 0.97 42.65 2.42
CA VAL A 21 -0.05 43.58 2.90
C VAL A 21 -0.21 43.27 4.39
N SER A 22 0.20 44.23 5.23
CA SER A 22 0.05 44.15 6.68
C SER A 22 -1.44 44.28 6.96
N GLU A 23 -2.17 43.16 6.78
CA GLU A 23 -3.57 43.10 7.13
C GLU A 23 -3.67 43.17 8.64
N THR A 24 -4.50 44.09 9.13
CA THR A 24 -4.81 44.18 10.55
C THR A 24 -5.46 42.87 10.97
N LEU A 25 -4.75 42.08 11.79
CA LEU A 25 -5.27 40.83 12.35
C LEU A 25 -6.57 41.14 13.07
N LYS A 26 -7.70 40.64 12.53
CA LYS A 26 -8.98 40.69 13.22
C LYS A 26 -8.83 39.98 14.56
N SER A 27 -9.54 40.45 15.60
CA SER A 27 -9.50 39.79 16.90
C SER A 27 -9.91 38.32 16.73
N TYR A 28 -8.99 37.41 17.06
CA TYR A 28 -9.20 35.98 16.95
C TYR A 28 -9.78 35.46 18.26
N ASN A 29 -11.05 35.08 18.22
CA ASN A 29 -11.67 34.31 19.30
C ASN A 29 -11.66 32.84 18.90
N ALA A 30 -10.80 32.04 19.54
CA ALA A 30 -10.80 30.61 19.32
C ALA A 30 -12.16 30.02 19.69
N LYS A 31 -12.74 29.20 18.80
CA LYS A 31 -13.95 28.45 19.12
C LYS A 31 -13.64 27.45 20.22
N VAL A 32 -14.37 27.52 21.34
CA VAL A 32 -14.34 26.50 22.38
C VAL A 32 -15.38 25.45 22.02
N CYS A 33 -14.91 24.25 21.71
CA CYS A 33 -15.77 23.14 21.30
C CYS A 33 -15.83 22.09 22.41
N GLU A 34 -17.03 21.86 22.95
CA GLU A 34 -17.26 20.80 23.94
C GLU A 34 -17.02 19.40 23.34
N PRO A 35 -16.72 18.38 24.17
CA PRO A 35 -16.61 17.01 23.70
C PRO A 35 -17.86 16.58 22.92
N GLN A 36 -17.65 15.99 21.74
CA GLN A 36 -18.72 15.55 20.84
C GLN A 36 -19.69 16.67 20.39
N TRP A 37 -19.28 17.93 20.38
CA TRP A 37 -20.08 19.07 19.89
C TRP A 37 -20.75 18.80 18.53
N PHE A 38 -20.07 18.07 17.65
CA PHE A 38 -20.55 17.70 16.30
C PHE A 38 -21.73 16.71 16.32
N CYS A 39 -22.06 16.08 17.45
CA CYS A 39 -23.22 15.19 17.56
C CYS A 39 -24.54 15.96 17.66
N ALA A 40 -24.53 17.21 18.13
CA ALA A 40 -25.74 18.03 18.23
C ALA A 40 -26.22 18.44 16.82
N ASP A 41 -27.53 18.49 16.61
CA ASP A 41 -28.10 18.94 15.33
C ASP A 41 -27.82 20.42 15.06
N THR A 42 -27.74 21.21 16.13
CA THR A 42 -27.33 22.63 16.06
C THR A 42 -25.93 22.83 15.49
N ALA A 43 -25.10 21.79 15.41
CA ALA A 43 -23.78 21.87 14.79
C ALA A 43 -23.85 22.11 13.27
N LEU A 44 -24.99 21.79 12.63
CA LEU A 44 -25.25 22.06 11.21
C LEU A 44 -25.97 23.40 10.97
N ASP A 45 -26.36 24.11 12.03
CA ASP A 45 -27.05 25.41 11.98
C ASP A 45 -26.05 26.53 11.66
N THR A 46 -25.43 26.43 10.50
CA THR A 46 -24.46 27.40 9.98
C THR A 46 -24.48 27.41 8.46
N ASP A 47 -24.28 28.56 7.85
CA ASP A 47 -24.12 28.69 6.40
C ASP A 47 -22.71 28.33 5.93
N ASP A 48 -21.77 28.09 6.86
CA ASP A 48 -20.41 27.71 6.55
C ASP A 48 -20.31 26.24 6.10
N SER A 49 -20.13 26.04 4.79
CA SER A 49 -19.92 24.72 4.18
C SER A 49 -18.76 23.95 4.80
N LEU A 50 -17.68 24.62 5.22
CA LEU A 50 -16.52 23.97 5.82
C LEU A 50 -16.84 23.43 7.22
N GLU A 51 -17.68 24.13 7.98
CA GLU A 51 -18.12 23.65 9.29
C GLU A 51 -19.07 22.46 9.13
N LYS A 52 -20.01 22.51 8.17
CA LYS A 52 -20.87 21.38 7.81
C LYS A 52 -20.07 20.15 7.38
N GLN A 53 -19.04 20.34 6.55
CA GLN A 53 -18.09 19.30 6.15
C GLN A 53 -17.42 18.65 7.37
N LYS A 54 -16.86 19.45 8.28
CA LYS A 54 -16.19 18.93 9.50
C LYS A 54 -17.15 18.12 10.38
N VAL A 55 -18.36 18.63 10.59
CA VAL A 55 -19.40 17.95 11.40
C VAL A 55 -19.72 16.58 10.81
N MET A 56 -19.99 16.49 9.51
CA MET A 56 -20.35 15.22 8.87
C MET A 56 -19.17 14.23 8.86
N LYS A 57 -17.95 14.71 8.62
CA LYS A 57 -16.74 13.90 8.74
C LYS A 57 -16.59 13.32 10.15
N PHE A 58 -16.69 14.14 11.19
CA PHE A 58 -16.54 13.68 12.58
C PHE A 58 -17.65 12.73 13.02
N ARG A 59 -18.89 12.95 12.57
CA ARG A 59 -20.00 12.00 12.77
C ARG A 59 -19.67 10.64 12.13
N GLY A 60 -19.12 10.64 10.91
CA GLY A 60 -18.62 9.44 10.23
C GLY A 60 -17.53 8.73 11.03
N ASP A 61 -16.47 9.44 11.41
CA ASP A 61 -15.34 8.91 12.17
C ASP A 61 -15.78 8.31 13.51
N MET A 62 -16.70 8.97 14.21
CA MET A 62 -17.29 8.46 15.46
C MET A 62 -18.12 7.19 15.24
N ALA A 63 -18.93 7.14 14.18
CA ALA A 63 -19.72 5.97 13.84
C ALA A 63 -18.83 4.77 13.47
N VAL A 64 -17.71 4.98 12.76
CA VAL A 64 -16.70 3.94 12.50
C VAL A 64 -16.16 3.37 13.83
N ARG A 65 -15.80 4.23 14.78
CA ARG A 65 -15.29 3.80 16.10
C ARG A 65 -16.31 2.97 16.89
N LYS A 66 -17.61 3.24 16.70
CA LYS A 66 -18.71 2.49 17.33
C LYS A 66 -19.08 1.19 16.60
N GLY A 67 -18.50 0.93 15.42
CA GLY A 67 -18.89 -0.20 14.56
C GLY A 67 -20.20 0.03 13.79
N GLU A 68 -20.74 1.25 13.80
CA GLU A 68 -21.99 1.63 13.11
C GLU A 68 -21.71 1.92 11.62
N HIS A 69 -21.25 0.91 10.87
CA HIS A 69 -20.67 1.09 9.52
C HIS A 69 -21.61 1.70 8.48
N GLN A 70 -22.90 1.35 8.52
CA GLN A 70 -23.91 1.94 7.61
C GLN A 70 -24.09 3.43 7.87
N LYS A 71 -24.18 3.82 9.14
CA LYS A 71 -24.31 5.22 9.57
C LYS A 71 -23.04 6.03 9.25
N ALA A 72 -21.87 5.42 9.44
CA ALA A 72 -20.60 6.01 9.05
C ALA A 72 -20.57 6.29 7.55
N PHE A 73 -20.96 5.31 6.74
CA PHE A 73 -21.04 5.44 5.29
C PHE A 73 -21.96 6.60 4.87
N GLU A 74 -23.14 6.70 5.48
CA GLU A 74 -24.11 7.77 5.19
C GLU A 74 -23.59 9.15 5.60
N ALA A 75 -22.94 9.26 6.75
CA ALA A 75 -22.32 10.50 7.22
C ALA A 75 -21.19 10.96 6.29
N TYR A 76 -20.33 10.02 5.85
CA TYR A 76 -19.30 10.31 4.85
C TYR A 76 -19.89 10.71 3.49
N ARG A 77 -20.92 10.00 3.01
CA ARG A 77 -21.62 10.36 1.77
C ARG A 77 -22.16 11.79 1.83
N ALA A 78 -22.83 12.15 2.92
CA ALA A 78 -23.34 13.51 3.11
C ALA A 78 -22.21 14.53 3.32
N CYS A 79 -21.05 14.13 3.86
CA CYS A 79 -19.86 14.98 3.90
C CYS A 79 -19.41 15.40 2.49
N LEU A 80 -19.46 14.49 1.50
CA LEU A 80 -19.05 14.78 0.12
C LEU A 80 -19.80 15.97 -0.51
N GLU A 81 -21.05 16.22 -0.10
CA GLU A 81 -21.86 17.35 -0.59
C GLU A 81 -21.29 18.72 -0.17
N TRP A 82 -20.48 18.74 0.89
CA TRP A 82 -19.90 19.95 1.47
C TRP A 82 -18.41 20.12 1.17
N ILE A 83 -17.79 19.18 0.44
CA ILE A 83 -16.37 19.26 0.07
C ILE A 83 -16.22 20.09 -1.20
N SER A 84 -15.39 21.14 -1.15
CA SER A 84 -15.01 21.89 -2.35
C SER A 84 -14.22 21.01 -3.32
N GLU A 85 -14.39 21.23 -4.62
CA GLU A 85 -13.66 20.48 -5.67
C GLU A 85 -12.13 20.59 -5.54
N SER A 86 -11.64 21.69 -4.96
CA SER A 86 -10.23 21.93 -4.67
C SER A 86 -9.67 21.10 -3.51
N ASN A 87 -10.52 20.58 -2.61
CA ASN A 87 -10.09 19.89 -1.39
C ASN A 87 -10.01 18.38 -1.59
N LEU A 88 -9.06 17.96 -2.43
CA LEU A 88 -8.83 16.55 -2.78
C LEU A 88 -8.46 15.71 -1.55
N ASN A 89 -7.74 16.28 -0.58
CA ASN A 89 -7.28 15.53 0.59
C ASN A 89 -8.45 15.01 1.43
N ILE A 90 -9.43 15.87 1.77
CA ILE A 90 -10.59 15.41 2.54
C ILE A 90 -11.51 14.55 1.68
N ARG A 91 -11.66 14.85 0.39
CA ARG A 91 -12.44 14.01 -0.52
C ARG A 91 -11.92 12.57 -0.54
N ARG A 92 -10.61 12.38 -0.68
CA ARG A 92 -9.96 11.07 -0.67
C ARG A 92 -10.14 10.35 0.68
N ASP A 93 -9.93 11.06 1.79
CA ASP A 93 -10.12 10.50 3.15
C ASP A 93 -11.56 9.97 3.35
N VAL A 94 -12.56 10.76 2.95
CA VAL A 94 -13.98 10.41 3.07
C VAL A 94 -14.33 9.22 2.16
N LEU A 95 -13.85 9.21 0.91
CA LEU A 95 -14.07 8.08 -0.02
C LEU A 95 -13.40 6.79 0.46
N GLU A 96 -12.19 6.88 1.01
CA GLU A 96 -11.52 5.74 1.64
C GLU A 96 -12.30 5.23 2.87
N GLY A 97 -12.79 6.14 3.71
CA GLY A 97 -13.67 5.81 4.84
C GLY A 97 -14.93 5.07 4.41
N MET A 98 -15.58 5.52 3.32
CA MET A 98 -16.72 4.86 2.70
C MET A 98 -16.38 3.45 2.18
N ALA A 99 -15.22 3.29 1.53
CA ALA A 99 -14.78 1.99 1.03
C ALA A 99 -14.52 1.01 2.17
N ARG A 100 -13.84 1.47 3.23
CA ARG A 100 -13.60 0.68 4.46
C ARG A 100 -14.90 0.28 5.15
N CYS A 101 -15.90 1.17 5.21
CA CYS A 101 -17.23 0.81 5.72
C CYS A 101 -17.91 -0.26 4.84
N SER A 102 -17.78 -0.14 3.51
CA SER A 102 -18.36 -1.11 2.56
C SER A 102 -17.75 -2.51 2.73
N ILE A 103 -16.43 -2.60 2.99
CA ILE A 103 -15.76 -3.86 3.35
C ILE A 103 -16.41 -4.48 4.59
N LYS A 104 -16.61 -3.70 5.65
CA LYS A 104 -17.20 -4.18 6.91
C LYS A 104 -18.68 -4.59 6.79
N MET A 105 -19.39 -4.04 5.81
CA MET A 105 -20.77 -4.41 5.49
C MET A 105 -20.86 -5.59 4.50
N GLY A 106 -19.73 -6.15 4.05
CA GLY A 106 -19.72 -7.25 3.07
C GLY A 106 -20.05 -6.83 1.63
N GLN A 107 -19.98 -5.53 1.32
CA GLN A 107 -20.33 -4.99 0.00
C GLN A 107 -19.07 -4.84 -0.87
N LYS A 108 -18.61 -5.92 -1.51
CA LYS A 108 -17.38 -5.95 -2.34
C LYS A 108 -17.45 -4.97 -3.51
N ASP A 109 -18.50 -5.04 -4.32
CA ASP A 109 -18.62 -4.25 -5.55
C ASP A 109 -18.62 -2.76 -5.26
N LYS A 110 -19.37 -2.34 -4.25
CA LYS A 110 -19.42 -0.95 -3.79
C LYS A 110 -18.06 -0.44 -3.30
N ALA A 111 -17.28 -1.28 -2.62
CA ALA A 111 -15.93 -0.92 -2.21
C ALA A 111 -15.01 -0.73 -3.43
N LEU A 112 -15.15 -1.56 -4.47
CA LEU A 112 -14.40 -1.45 -5.72
C LEU A 112 -14.81 -0.24 -6.55
N GLU A 113 -16.09 0.12 -6.60
CA GLU A 113 -16.56 1.36 -7.24
C GLU A 113 -15.91 2.61 -6.63
N LEU A 114 -15.77 2.65 -5.31
CA LEU A 114 -15.11 3.76 -4.60
C LEU A 114 -13.60 3.78 -4.86
N VAL A 115 -12.96 2.62 -5.00
CA VAL A 115 -11.56 2.50 -5.42
C VAL A 115 -11.37 3.07 -6.83
N GLU A 116 -12.27 2.78 -7.77
CA GLU A 116 -12.18 3.33 -9.13
C GLU A 116 -12.31 4.85 -9.15
N LEU A 117 -13.13 5.43 -8.26
CA LEU A 117 -13.20 6.88 -8.10
C LEU A 117 -11.90 7.45 -7.55
N LEU A 118 -11.33 6.85 -6.50
CA LEU A 118 -10.04 7.24 -5.91
C LEU A 118 -8.87 7.11 -6.89
N ASN A 119 -8.93 6.14 -7.80
CA ASN A 119 -7.92 5.91 -8.82
C ASN A 119 -7.87 7.04 -9.84
N LYS A 120 -9.03 7.54 -10.29
CA LYS A 120 -9.12 8.68 -11.22
C LYS A 120 -8.52 9.97 -10.65
N GLU A 121 -8.52 10.10 -9.32
CA GLU A 121 -7.99 11.25 -8.59
C GLU A 121 -6.54 11.02 -8.08
N ALA A 122 -5.90 9.90 -8.42
CA ALA A 122 -4.52 9.63 -8.03
C ALA A 122 -3.53 10.40 -8.90
N SER A 123 -2.64 11.17 -8.29
CA SER A 123 -1.68 12.04 -8.99
C SER A 123 -0.24 11.80 -8.58
N ASN A 124 -0.01 11.15 -7.44
CA ASN A 124 1.32 10.86 -6.91
C ASN A 124 1.42 9.43 -6.36
N THR A 125 2.64 9.02 -6.02
CA THR A 125 2.95 7.70 -5.45
C THR A 125 2.29 7.44 -4.10
N CYS A 126 2.04 8.47 -3.26
CA CYS A 126 1.30 8.31 -2.00
C CYS A 126 -0.15 7.89 -2.25
N HIS A 127 -0.80 8.55 -3.23
CA HIS A 127 -2.18 8.28 -3.62
C HIS A 127 -2.30 6.85 -4.14
N LEU A 128 -1.36 6.43 -4.98
CA LEU A 128 -1.31 5.07 -5.51
C LEU A 128 -1.04 4.03 -4.43
N THR A 129 -0.09 4.29 -3.51
CA THR A 129 0.21 3.41 -2.38
C THR A 129 -1.03 3.19 -1.51
N SER A 130 -1.71 4.27 -1.13
CA SER A 130 -2.93 4.21 -0.30
C SER A 130 -4.05 3.43 -1.00
N LEU A 131 -4.22 3.64 -2.30
CA LEU A 131 -5.17 2.92 -3.13
C LEU A 131 -4.88 1.41 -3.18
N LEU A 132 -3.62 1.02 -3.40
CA LEU A 132 -3.20 -0.38 -3.44
C LEU A 132 -3.39 -1.07 -2.08
N LEU A 133 -3.07 -0.39 -0.98
CA LEU A 133 -3.32 -0.90 0.38
C LEU A 133 -4.81 -1.11 0.65
N LEU A 134 -5.67 -0.20 0.19
CA LEU A 134 -7.11 -0.37 0.27
C LEU A 134 -7.58 -1.58 -0.54
N LYS A 135 -7.08 -1.76 -1.77
CA LYS A 135 -7.39 -2.95 -2.61
C LYS A 135 -6.94 -4.24 -1.94
N VAL A 136 -5.74 -4.28 -1.35
CA VAL A 136 -5.27 -5.42 -0.55
C VAL A 136 -6.24 -5.73 0.58
N SER A 137 -6.72 -4.72 1.31
CA SER A 137 -7.72 -4.91 2.38
C SER A 137 -9.05 -5.44 1.85
N ILE A 138 -9.53 -4.96 0.69
CA ILE A 138 -10.77 -5.45 0.07
C ILE A 138 -10.60 -6.92 -0.28
N TYR A 139 -9.60 -7.25 -1.09
CA TYR A 139 -9.41 -8.61 -1.59
C TYR A 139 -9.11 -9.61 -0.48
N HIS A 140 -8.35 -9.21 0.55
CA HIS A 140 -8.16 -10.04 1.74
C HIS A 140 -9.48 -10.37 2.45
N ASN A 141 -10.35 -9.37 2.68
CA ASN A 141 -11.61 -9.56 3.39
C ASN A 141 -12.62 -10.42 2.62
N PHE A 142 -12.54 -10.43 1.29
CA PHE A 142 -13.42 -11.21 0.42
C PHE A 142 -12.78 -12.50 -0.14
N GLY A 143 -11.61 -12.90 0.37
CA GLY A 143 -10.96 -14.16 -0.02
C GLY A 143 -10.39 -14.20 -1.45
N ASP A 144 -10.23 -13.05 -2.11
CA ASP A 144 -9.72 -12.96 -3.47
C ASP A 144 -8.19 -12.94 -3.47
N VAL A 145 -7.60 -14.12 -3.24
CA VAL A 145 -6.16 -14.27 -3.05
C VAL A 145 -5.36 -13.82 -4.28
N GLY A 146 -5.85 -14.16 -5.49
CA GLY A 146 -5.21 -13.78 -6.75
C GLY A 146 -5.12 -12.27 -6.92
N ALA A 147 -6.24 -11.54 -6.75
CA ALA A 147 -6.23 -10.09 -6.86
C ALA A 147 -5.41 -9.41 -5.75
N LYS A 148 -5.38 -10.00 -4.54
CA LYS A 148 -4.50 -9.55 -3.44
C LYS A 148 -3.02 -9.65 -3.84
N ILE A 149 -2.59 -10.79 -4.41
CA ILE A 149 -1.21 -11.01 -4.88
C ILE A 149 -0.80 -9.94 -5.89
N LEU A 150 -1.66 -9.65 -6.88
CA LEU A 150 -1.35 -8.63 -7.90
C LEU A 150 -1.15 -7.24 -7.28
N CYS A 151 -2.01 -6.85 -6.33
CA CYS A 151 -1.86 -5.56 -5.64
C CYS A 151 -0.57 -5.51 -4.80
N LEU A 152 -0.21 -6.62 -4.15
CA LEU A 152 1.03 -6.72 -3.37
C LEU A 152 2.28 -6.69 -4.24
N GLN A 153 2.26 -7.31 -5.42
CA GLN A 153 3.35 -7.21 -6.40
C GLN A 153 3.53 -5.76 -6.87
N GLN A 154 2.43 -5.04 -7.13
CA GLN A 154 2.47 -3.61 -7.45
C GLN A 154 3.05 -2.78 -6.30
N LEU A 155 2.69 -3.07 -5.05
CA LEU A 155 3.28 -2.43 -3.87
C LEU A 155 4.77 -2.73 -3.72
N CYS A 156 5.21 -3.97 -3.95
CA CYS A 156 6.63 -4.32 -3.94
C CYS A 156 7.41 -3.60 -5.06
N SER A 157 6.82 -3.41 -6.23
CA SER A 157 7.42 -2.62 -7.31
C SER A 157 7.54 -1.14 -6.97
N LEU A 158 6.49 -0.57 -6.38
CA LEU A 158 6.42 0.85 -6.02
C LEU A 158 7.29 1.19 -4.81
N LEU A 159 7.38 0.27 -3.83
CA LEU A 159 8.10 0.45 -2.57
C LEU A 159 9.07 -0.74 -2.36
N PRO A 160 10.11 -0.85 -3.19
CA PRO A 160 10.99 -2.03 -3.24
C PRO A 160 11.75 -2.31 -1.95
N PHE A 161 11.90 -1.31 -1.09
CA PHE A 161 12.65 -1.38 0.17
C PHE A 161 11.76 -1.52 1.41
N ASN A 162 10.44 -1.64 1.22
CA ASN A 162 9.53 -1.88 2.34
C ASN A 162 9.43 -3.39 2.64
N PRO A 163 10.03 -3.90 3.73
CA PRO A 163 10.05 -5.34 4.03
C PRO A 163 8.65 -5.93 4.26
N TRP A 164 7.69 -5.12 4.71
CA TRP A 164 6.38 -5.60 5.14
C TRP A 164 5.49 -6.01 3.96
N HIS A 165 5.62 -5.34 2.81
CA HIS A 165 4.89 -5.73 1.59
C HIS A 165 5.41 -7.05 1.04
N TRP A 166 6.73 -7.26 1.05
CA TRP A 166 7.35 -8.53 0.71
C TRP A 166 6.90 -9.66 1.65
N LEU A 167 6.85 -9.39 2.96
CA LEU A 167 6.36 -10.37 3.93
C LEU A 167 4.89 -10.75 3.68
N ASP A 168 4.00 -9.77 3.48
CA ASP A 168 2.58 -10.04 3.20
C ASP A 168 2.38 -10.78 1.87
N LEU A 169 3.18 -10.45 0.84
CA LEU A 169 3.18 -11.19 -0.43
C LEU A 169 3.62 -12.64 -0.23
N GLY A 170 4.70 -12.89 0.50
CA GLY A 170 5.18 -14.23 0.82
C GLY A 170 4.16 -15.06 1.60
N CYS A 171 3.56 -14.47 2.64
CA CYS A 171 2.49 -15.10 3.42
C CYS A 171 1.26 -15.42 2.57
N THR A 172 0.86 -14.51 1.67
CA THR A 172 -0.29 -14.70 0.78
C THR A 172 -0.04 -15.83 -0.22
N CYS A 173 1.16 -15.89 -0.82
CA CYS A 173 1.55 -16.99 -1.69
C CYS A 173 1.58 -18.33 -0.94
N LEU A 174 2.09 -18.35 0.29
CA LEU A 174 2.10 -19.56 1.12
C LEU A 174 0.69 -20.05 1.48
N GLN A 175 -0.24 -19.13 1.77
CA GLN A 175 -1.65 -19.46 2.02
C GLN A 175 -2.31 -20.11 0.81
N LEU A 176 -2.00 -19.63 -0.40
CA LEU A 176 -2.52 -20.19 -1.64
C LEU A 176 -2.10 -21.66 -1.81
N LEU A 177 -0.82 -21.97 -1.59
CA LEU A 177 -0.27 -23.34 -1.64
C LEU A 177 -0.90 -24.29 -0.61
N GLY A 178 -1.38 -23.76 0.52
CA GLY A 178 -2.04 -24.55 1.56
C GLY A 178 -3.52 -24.84 1.27
N SER A 179 -4.18 -23.96 0.50
CA SER A 179 -5.63 -24.02 0.27
C SER A 179 -6.04 -25.03 -0.79
N ASP A 180 -5.16 -25.33 -1.76
CA ASP A 180 -5.40 -26.35 -2.79
C ASP A 180 -5.34 -27.78 -2.25
N LYS A 181 -4.69 -28.02 -1.10
CA LYS A 181 -4.65 -29.34 -0.47
C LYS A 181 -5.96 -29.73 0.24
N THR A 182 -6.86 -28.77 0.48
CA THR A 182 -8.14 -28.98 1.17
C THR A 182 -9.36 -28.94 0.26
N THR A 183 -9.22 -28.51 -1.00
CA THR A 183 -10.37 -28.17 -1.86
C THR A 183 -10.34 -28.93 -3.19
N GLY A 184 -10.28 -30.26 -3.10
CA GLY A 184 -10.57 -31.13 -4.24
C GLY A 184 -12.07 -31.25 -4.50
N ALA A 185 -12.74 -30.16 -4.91
CA ALA A 185 -14.03 -30.16 -5.61
C ALA A 185 -14.50 -28.72 -5.86
N GLU A 186 -14.98 -28.47 -7.09
CA GLU A 186 -15.73 -27.29 -7.55
C GLU A 186 -14.93 -26.09 -8.07
N SER A 187 -14.43 -26.26 -9.30
CA SER A 187 -14.19 -25.17 -10.23
C SER A 187 -15.53 -24.57 -10.70
N GLN A 188 -15.85 -23.36 -10.23
CA GLN A 188 -16.84 -22.51 -10.89
C GLN A 188 -16.15 -21.30 -11.53
N SER A 189 -16.23 -21.29 -12.85
CA SER A 189 -15.93 -20.17 -13.75
C SER A 189 -16.76 -18.95 -13.36
N LEU A 190 -16.10 -17.82 -13.11
CA LEU A 190 -16.72 -16.50 -13.06
C LEU A 190 -16.04 -15.59 -14.07
N ASN A 191 -16.84 -15.13 -15.02
CA ASN A 191 -16.51 -14.28 -16.14
C ASN A 191 -16.01 -12.90 -15.72
N GLY A 192 -15.28 -12.27 -16.66
CA GLY A 192 -14.40 -11.12 -16.47
C GLY A 192 -15.03 -9.87 -15.85
N CYS A 193 -14.20 -9.20 -15.05
CA CYS A 193 -14.32 -7.79 -14.71
C CYS A 193 -13.18 -7.05 -15.41
N GLU A 194 -13.49 -6.34 -16.50
CA GLU A 194 -12.55 -5.46 -17.20
C GLU A 194 -12.27 -4.22 -16.34
N VAL A 195 -11.17 -4.24 -15.59
CA VAL A 195 -10.67 -3.05 -14.89
C VAL A 195 -9.73 -2.28 -15.81
N ALA A 196 -10.15 -1.04 -16.11
CA ALA A 196 -9.52 -0.16 -17.07
C ALA A 196 -8.14 0.38 -16.61
N LYS A 197 -7.17 0.23 -17.51
CA LYS A 197 -6.03 1.14 -17.81
C LYS A 197 -5.27 1.77 -16.62
N LEU A 198 -4.33 1.00 -16.08
CA LEU A 198 -2.92 1.45 -16.06
C LEU A 198 -2.11 0.50 -16.92
N GLN A 199 -1.59 1.00 -18.04
CA GLN A 199 -0.67 0.26 -18.91
C GLN A 199 0.71 0.16 -18.24
N SER A 200 0.90 -0.90 -17.48
CA SER A 200 2.09 -1.74 -17.57
C SER A 200 1.61 -3.18 -17.30
N SER A 201 2.01 -4.10 -18.19
CA SER A 201 1.59 -5.51 -18.29
C SER A 201 0.87 -6.08 -17.05
N VAL A 202 -0.46 -6.10 -17.06
CA VAL A 202 -1.25 -6.77 -16.00
C VAL A 202 -1.03 -8.27 -16.17
N GLU A 203 -0.22 -8.83 -15.29
CA GLU A 203 -0.01 -10.28 -15.19
C GLU A 203 -1.28 -10.91 -14.65
N ALA A 204 -1.77 -11.96 -15.31
CA ALA A 204 -2.78 -12.83 -14.75
C ALA A 204 -2.18 -13.58 -13.53
N PRO A 205 -2.97 -13.88 -12.50
CA PRO A 205 -2.52 -14.76 -11.43
C PRO A 205 -2.19 -16.13 -12.02
N ASP A 206 -0.91 -16.51 -11.95
CA ASP A 206 -0.43 -17.84 -12.32
C ASP A 206 -0.71 -18.79 -11.15
N PHE A 207 -1.67 -19.70 -11.34
CA PHE A 207 -2.10 -20.69 -10.34
C PHE A 207 -1.21 -21.94 -10.31
N ASN A 208 -0.05 -21.93 -10.96
CA ASN A 208 0.91 -23.02 -10.86
C ASN A 208 1.55 -23.08 -9.46
N ASP A 209 1.43 -24.22 -8.77
CA ASP A 209 1.98 -24.43 -7.42
C ASP A 209 3.49 -24.19 -7.36
N ASP A 210 4.25 -24.62 -8.36
CA ASP A 210 5.69 -24.38 -8.42
C ASP A 210 6.01 -22.88 -8.54
N THR A 211 5.21 -22.15 -9.32
CA THR A 211 5.31 -20.68 -9.45
C THR A 211 5.03 -20.00 -8.11
N ASN A 212 3.96 -20.41 -7.41
CA ASN A 212 3.56 -19.81 -6.14
C ASN A 212 4.53 -20.15 -5.00
N TRP A 213 5.07 -21.36 -4.99
CA TRP A 213 6.16 -21.77 -4.10
C TRP A 213 7.39 -20.88 -4.29
N LEU A 214 7.81 -20.69 -5.54
CA LEU A 214 8.99 -19.89 -5.85
C LEU A 214 8.77 -18.40 -5.52
N LYS A 215 7.57 -17.86 -5.78
CA LYS A 215 7.16 -16.51 -5.35
C LYS A 215 7.24 -16.37 -3.83
N ALA A 216 6.73 -17.35 -3.07
CA ALA A 216 6.79 -17.31 -1.61
C ALA A 216 8.25 -17.28 -1.12
N CYS A 217 9.11 -18.15 -1.67
CA CYS A 217 10.54 -18.20 -1.34
C CYS A 217 11.24 -16.85 -1.56
N ILE A 218 11.13 -16.24 -2.74
CA ILE A 218 11.80 -14.96 -3.02
C ILE A 218 11.30 -13.83 -2.13
N CYS A 219 10.01 -13.84 -1.77
CA CYS A 219 9.41 -12.82 -0.92
C CYS A 219 9.92 -12.90 0.52
N PHE A 220 9.99 -14.10 1.11
CA PHE A 220 10.56 -14.28 2.45
C PHE A 220 12.06 -13.97 2.48
N ILE A 221 12.82 -14.38 1.46
CA ILE A 221 14.24 -14.03 1.33
C ILE A 221 14.41 -12.52 1.28
N ARG A 222 13.66 -11.82 0.41
CA ARG A 222 13.74 -10.37 0.25
C ARG A 222 13.35 -9.61 1.52
N SER A 223 12.26 -10.01 2.17
CA SER A 223 11.84 -9.45 3.46
C SER A 223 12.95 -9.59 4.51
N ARG A 224 13.55 -10.79 4.63
CA ARG A 224 14.64 -11.07 5.58
C ARG A 224 15.88 -10.21 5.32
N LEU A 225 16.27 -10.05 4.06
CA LEU A 225 17.41 -9.20 3.67
C LEU A 225 17.16 -7.74 4.06
N LEU A 226 16.00 -7.20 3.72
CA LEU A 226 15.62 -5.82 4.04
C LEU A 226 15.57 -5.59 5.55
N LEU A 227 14.95 -6.47 6.33
CA LEU A 227 14.87 -6.35 7.78
C LEU A 227 16.26 -6.37 8.43
N LYS A 228 17.19 -7.20 7.94
CA LYS A 228 18.59 -7.24 8.42
C LYS A 228 19.35 -5.96 8.09
N ILE A 229 19.20 -5.43 6.87
CA ILE A 229 19.85 -4.17 6.46
C ILE A 229 19.33 -3.00 7.31
N LEU A 230 18.02 -2.93 7.52
CA LEU A 230 17.38 -1.83 8.26
C LEU A 230 17.57 -1.95 9.79
N GLN A 231 17.96 -3.12 10.30
CA GLN A 231 18.08 -3.39 11.75
C GLN A 231 18.94 -2.35 12.49
N GLN A 232 20.03 -1.89 11.88
CA GLN A 232 20.97 -0.94 12.48
C GLN A 232 20.37 0.47 12.70
N GLN A 233 19.26 0.78 12.02
CA GLN A 233 18.62 2.11 12.05
C GLN A 233 17.34 2.14 12.92
N GLN A 234 16.97 1.03 13.56
CA GLN A 234 15.67 0.88 14.22
C GLN A 234 15.72 1.21 15.72
N SER A 235 14.63 1.81 16.22
CA SER A 235 14.38 1.95 17.65
C SER A 235 14.00 0.61 18.28
N SER A 236 14.13 0.49 19.61
CA SER A 236 13.94 -0.79 20.34
C SER A 236 12.56 -1.44 20.13
N PHE A 237 11.49 -0.66 19.97
CA PHE A 237 10.15 -1.20 19.69
C PHE A 237 10.03 -1.75 18.26
N VAL A 238 10.60 -1.02 17.28
CA VAL A 238 10.61 -1.45 15.88
C VAL A 238 11.47 -2.70 15.72
N LEU A 239 12.57 -2.78 16.48
CA LEU A 239 13.48 -3.94 16.51
C LEU A 239 12.75 -5.24 16.88
N LYS A 240 11.95 -5.24 17.97
CA LYS A 240 11.19 -6.44 18.38
C LYS A 240 10.22 -6.93 17.31
N ARG A 241 9.56 -6.02 16.60
CA ARG A 241 8.66 -6.37 15.49
C ARG A 241 9.44 -6.98 14.33
N SER A 242 10.60 -6.41 14.00
CA SER A 242 11.49 -6.92 12.95
C SER A 242 12.04 -8.30 13.29
N GLU A 243 12.46 -8.55 14.53
CA GLU A 243 12.92 -9.86 15.01
C GLU A 243 11.83 -10.93 14.85
N LYS A 244 10.60 -10.63 15.27
CA LYS A 244 9.46 -11.55 15.09
C LYS A 244 9.22 -11.88 13.61
N ALA A 245 9.33 -10.88 12.74
CA ALA A 245 9.15 -11.07 11.29
C ALA A 245 10.29 -11.86 10.64
N LEU A 246 11.53 -11.73 11.15
CA LEU A 246 12.67 -12.55 10.75
C LEU A 246 12.42 -14.02 11.13
N GLU A 247 12.00 -14.28 12.37
CA GLU A 247 11.65 -15.64 12.83
C GLU A 247 10.50 -16.25 12.01
N GLU A 248 9.47 -15.46 11.70
CA GLU A 248 8.36 -15.89 10.85
C GLU A 248 8.82 -16.25 9.43
N SER A 249 9.71 -15.44 8.86
CA SER A 249 10.30 -15.69 7.53
C SER A 249 11.17 -16.95 7.53
N ASP A 250 11.97 -17.17 8.57
CA ASP A 250 12.81 -18.36 8.70
C ASP A 250 11.97 -19.63 8.88
N ARG A 251 10.91 -19.59 9.70
CA ARG A 251 9.96 -20.71 9.82
C ARG A 251 9.25 -21.01 8.50
N ALA A 252 8.84 -19.99 7.76
CA ALA A 252 8.17 -20.16 6.47
C ALA A 252 9.11 -20.79 5.44
N LEU A 253 10.37 -20.36 5.39
CA LEU A 253 11.39 -20.96 4.52
C LEU A 253 11.70 -22.42 4.91
N GLN A 254 11.77 -22.74 6.21
CA GLN A 254 11.90 -24.12 6.67
C GLN A 254 10.72 -24.99 6.22
N HIS A 255 9.49 -24.45 6.29
CA HIS A 255 8.30 -25.16 5.83
C HIS A 255 8.28 -25.38 4.31
N LEU A 256 8.70 -24.37 3.54
CA LEU A 256 8.82 -24.46 2.07
C LEU A 256 9.94 -25.40 1.63
N ASN A 257 10.93 -25.65 2.50
CA ASN A 257 12.06 -26.56 2.31
C ASN A 257 12.83 -26.42 0.96
N PRO A 258 13.21 -25.19 0.53
CA PRO A 258 14.08 -25.02 -0.62
C PRO A 258 15.48 -25.57 -0.35
N THR A 259 16.14 -26.13 -1.37
CA THR A 259 17.54 -26.55 -1.25
C THR A 259 18.45 -25.38 -0.93
N GLU A 260 19.56 -25.63 -0.25
CA GLU A 260 20.56 -24.59 0.07
C GLU A 260 21.06 -23.87 -1.19
N THR A 261 21.27 -24.62 -2.28
CA THR A 261 21.63 -24.09 -3.60
C THR A 261 20.57 -23.14 -4.17
N THR A 262 19.29 -23.45 -3.95
CA THR A 262 18.18 -22.58 -4.38
C THR A 262 18.14 -21.33 -3.52
N ILE A 263 18.25 -21.44 -2.19
CA ILE A 263 18.30 -20.28 -1.29
C ILE A 263 19.43 -19.33 -1.69
N GLN A 264 20.63 -19.86 -1.96
CA GLN A 264 21.79 -19.05 -2.32
C GLN A 264 21.54 -18.26 -3.61
N ARG A 265 21.10 -18.92 -4.69
CA ARG A 265 20.82 -18.27 -5.98
C ARG A 265 19.71 -17.22 -5.90
N LEU A 266 18.62 -17.53 -5.19
CA LEU A 266 17.53 -16.56 -5.00
C LEU A 266 17.99 -15.37 -4.15
N THR A 267 18.86 -15.60 -3.16
CA THR A 267 19.46 -14.54 -2.36
C THR A 267 20.33 -13.61 -3.22
N GLU A 268 21.12 -14.16 -4.15
CA GLU A 268 21.92 -13.36 -5.09
C GLU A 268 21.04 -12.39 -5.90
N VAL A 269 19.98 -12.90 -6.55
CA VAL A 269 19.05 -12.04 -7.32
C VAL A 269 18.37 -11.01 -6.45
N MET A 270 17.87 -11.43 -5.28
CA MET A 270 17.18 -10.53 -4.35
C MET A 270 18.14 -9.59 -3.59
N LEU A 271 19.44 -9.61 -3.85
CA LEU A 271 20.41 -8.65 -3.32
C LEU A 271 20.86 -7.60 -4.33
N GLU A 272 20.71 -7.85 -5.64
CA GLU A 272 21.32 -7.04 -6.71
C GLU A 272 20.99 -5.53 -6.62
N ASP A 273 19.77 -5.19 -6.21
CA ASP A 273 19.30 -3.81 -6.10
C ASP A 273 19.26 -3.28 -4.64
N LEU A 274 19.75 -4.04 -3.66
CA LEU A 274 19.83 -3.61 -2.25
C LEU A 274 21.16 -2.92 -1.95
N ILE A 275 21.34 -1.74 -2.52
CA ILE A 275 22.53 -0.90 -2.32
C ILE A 275 22.21 0.14 -1.22
N PRO A 276 22.89 0.11 -0.04
CA PRO A 276 22.56 0.97 1.10
C PRO A 276 22.50 2.47 0.79
N GLU A 277 23.34 2.95 -0.12
CA GLU A 277 23.38 4.34 -0.57
C GLU A 277 22.09 4.73 -1.30
N LYS A 278 21.62 3.89 -2.23
CA LYS A 278 20.37 4.12 -2.98
C LYS A 278 19.13 4.01 -2.10
N MET A 279 19.17 3.09 -1.12
CA MET A 279 18.07 2.89 -0.17
C MET A 279 17.81 4.10 0.73
N LYS A 280 18.81 4.96 0.96
CA LYS A 280 18.67 6.20 1.73
C LYS A 280 18.15 7.37 0.91
N GLU A 281 18.30 7.33 -0.41
CA GLU A 281 17.94 8.42 -1.33
C GLU A 281 16.54 8.23 -1.93
N ASP A 282 16.06 6.99 -2.07
CA ASP A 282 14.75 6.64 -2.65
C ASP A 282 13.56 6.85 -1.67
N TYR A 283 13.46 8.05 -1.08
CA TYR A 283 12.20 8.52 -0.49
C TYR A 283 11.25 8.92 -1.63
N GLN A 284 10.74 7.92 -2.36
CA GLN A 284 9.75 8.09 -3.44
C GLN A 284 8.35 8.46 -2.90
N ASP A 285 8.29 9.21 -1.80
CA ASP A 285 7.05 9.64 -1.18
C ASP A 285 6.60 10.94 -1.86
N GLY A 286 5.48 10.87 -2.59
CA GLY A 286 4.82 12.04 -3.16
C GLY A 286 5.27 12.40 -4.58
N GLU A 287 6.08 11.59 -5.24
CA GLU A 287 6.47 11.82 -6.63
C GLU A 287 5.25 11.78 -7.57
N SER A 288 5.23 12.64 -8.58
CA SER A 288 4.16 12.68 -9.57
C SER A 288 4.12 11.41 -10.40
N LEU A 289 2.93 10.83 -10.58
CA LEU A 289 2.76 9.64 -11.42
C LEU A 289 3.11 9.87 -12.90
N MET A 290 3.22 11.12 -13.34
CA MET A 290 3.66 11.45 -14.69
C MET A 290 5.17 11.30 -14.91
N SER A 291 5.98 11.46 -13.86
CA SER A 291 7.45 11.41 -13.93
C SER A 291 8.01 10.08 -13.44
N VAL A 292 7.22 9.32 -12.68
CA VAL A 292 7.63 8.07 -12.05
C VAL A 292 7.63 6.92 -13.08
N HIS A 293 8.78 6.28 -13.28
CA HIS A 293 8.89 5.06 -14.04
C HIS A 293 9.11 3.86 -13.11
N VAL A 294 8.05 3.10 -12.84
CA VAL A 294 8.09 1.89 -12.00
C VAL A 294 8.12 0.65 -12.90
N GLN A 295 9.21 -0.10 -12.83
CA GLN A 295 9.30 -1.42 -13.47
C GLN A 295 8.33 -2.41 -12.80
N SER A 296 7.70 -3.27 -13.59
CA SER A 296 6.83 -4.30 -13.05
C SER A 296 7.61 -5.30 -12.19
N PHE A 297 6.91 -5.94 -11.26
CA PHE A 297 7.50 -6.96 -10.37
C PHE A 297 8.23 -8.03 -11.18
N ARG A 298 7.66 -8.37 -12.32
CA ARG A 298 8.22 -9.37 -13.21
C ARG A 298 9.50 -8.95 -13.90
N GLN A 299 9.47 -7.78 -14.52
CA GLN A 299 10.63 -7.23 -15.21
C GLN A 299 11.80 -7.03 -14.25
N ARG A 300 11.51 -6.58 -13.03
CA ARG A 300 12.53 -6.24 -12.04
C ARG A 300 13.14 -7.46 -11.36
N TRP A 301 12.34 -8.47 -11.02
CA TRP A 301 12.81 -9.62 -10.26
C TRP A 301 12.41 -10.98 -10.85
N TRP A 302 11.15 -11.17 -11.24
CA TRP A 302 10.62 -12.50 -11.58
C TRP A 302 11.27 -13.15 -12.80
N ASP A 303 11.51 -12.39 -13.89
CA ASP A 303 12.06 -12.97 -15.12
C ASP A 303 13.48 -13.54 -14.90
N ARG A 304 14.28 -12.89 -14.04
CA ARG A 304 15.61 -13.39 -13.64
C ARG A 304 15.51 -14.65 -12.78
N VAL A 305 14.54 -14.68 -11.85
CA VAL A 305 14.27 -15.86 -11.02
C VAL A 305 13.89 -17.07 -11.89
N LEU A 306 13.05 -16.87 -12.91
CA LEU A 306 12.67 -17.93 -13.85
C LEU A 306 13.86 -18.46 -14.66
N GLN A 307 14.76 -17.58 -15.13
CA GLN A 307 15.97 -17.99 -15.85
C GLN A 307 16.87 -18.90 -14.99
N LEU A 308 16.95 -18.63 -13.69
CA LEU A 308 17.71 -19.45 -12.74
C LEU A 308 17.05 -20.80 -12.44
N ALA A 309 15.72 -20.87 -12.48
CA ALA A 309 14.99 -22.12 -12.30
C ALA A 309 15.17 -23.05 -13.53
N VAL A 310 15.09 -22.51 -14.76
CA VAL A 310 15.25 -23.28 -16.00
C VAL A 310 16.65 -23.89 -16.15
N THR A 311 17.69 -23.17 -15.71
CA THR A 311 19.07 -23.67 -15.76
C THR A 311 19.32 -24.87 -14.83
N GLN A 312 18.50 -25.11 -13.80
CA GLN A 312 18.59 -26.32 -12.96
C GLN A 312 18.09 -27.57 -13.68
N THR A 313 17.01 -27.46 -14.46
CA THR A 313 16.44 -28.60 -15.19
C THR A 313 17.40 -29.15 -16.25
N GLN A 314 18.19 -28.30 -16.91
CA GLN A 314 19.11 -28.71 -17.97
C GLN A 314 20.40 -29.35 -17.43
N THR A 315 20.86 -28.99 -16.23
CA THR A 315 22.04 -29.61 -15.62
C THR A 315 21.74 -31.00 -15.06
N ASN A 316 20.52 -31.22 -14.57
CA ASN A 316 20.11 -32.51 -14.01
C ASN A 316 19.73 -33.56 -15.07
N THR A 317 19.40 -33.14 -16.31
CA THR A 317 19.15 -34.07 -17.42
C THR A 317 20.42 -34.55 -18.12
N ASN A 318 21.57 -33.93 -17.83
CA ASN A 318 22.87 -34.26 -18.43
C ASN A 318 23.82 -34.97 -17.46
N SER A 319 23.30 -35.47 -16.33
CA SER A 319 24.04 -36.27 -15.33
C SER A 319 23.51 -37.70 -15.28
#